data_AF-A0A257H0F6-F1
#
_entry.id   AF-A0A257H0F6-F1
#
_cell.length_a   1.000
_cell.length_b   1.000
_cell.length_c   1.000
_cell.angle_alpha   90.00
_cell.angle_beta   90.00
_cell.angle_gamma   90.00
#
_symmetry.space_group_name_H-M   'P 1'
#
loop_
_entity.id
_entity.type
_entity.pdbx_description
1 polymer ?
#
loop_
_entity_poly.entity_id
_entity_poly.type
_entity_poly.pdbx_seq_one_letter_code
_entity_poly.pdbx_strand_id
1 'polypeptide(L)'
;ARQRRCHRETAGVAPGTTVGAAVLYLCLDPGGGGTVFFSPVGSAEETEILVNDASELSPDVFGQKYHWEPHYMTQSNDYFKVIGRIPARWNRIIFYDGGIFHSSDITSPEKLDLPGELGRLTINGFFTCTLKAT
;
A
#
# COMPACT_ATOMS: atom_id res chain seq x y z
N ALA A 1 -10.89 -0.51 6.65
CA ALA A 1 -10.45 0.57 5.72
C ALA A 1 -9.03 0.40 5.14
N ARG A 2 -8.51 -0.83 5.18
CA ARG A 2 -7.18 -1.25 4.71
C ARG A 2 -6.75 -0.76 3.32
N GLN A 3 -7.61 -0.87 2.31
CA GLN A 3 -7.25 -0.62 0.90
C GLN A 3 -6.79 0.81 0.56
N ARG A 4 -7.16 1.80 1.38
CA ARG A 4 -6.75 3.21 1.18
C ARG A 4 -5.54 3.61 2.03
N ARG A 5 -5.07 2.72 2.91
CA ARG A 5 -3.99 2.99 3.88
C ARG A 5 -2.76 2.16 3.54
N CYS A 6 -1.63 2.52 4.16
CA CYS A 6 -0.46 1.68 4.05
C CYS A 6 -0.74 0.30 4.68
N HIS A 7 -0.30 -0.76 4.02
CA HIS A 7 -0.47 -2.14 4.48
C HIS A 7 0.74 -2.99 4.11
N ARG A 8 0.75 -4.21 4.64
CA ARG A 8 1.67 -5.29 4.31
C ARG A 8 0.86 -6.47 3.76
N GLU A 9 1.54 -7.35 3.04
CA GLU A 9 0.95 -8.48 2.33
C GLU A 9 1.34 -9.82 2.96
N THR A 10 1.68 -9.77 4.25
CA THR A 10 2.17 -10.90 5.05
C THR A 10 1.05 -11.78 5.61
N ALA A 11 -0.21 -11.44 5.37
CA ALA A 11 -1.34 -12.22 5.86
C ALA A 11 -1.33 -13.63 5.26
N GLY A 12 -1.32 -14.65 6.12
CA GLY A 12 -1.32 -16.06 5.70
C GLY A 12 0.02 -16.60 5.19
N VAL A 13 1.12 -15.85 5.33
CA VAL A 13 2.46 -16.34 5.00
C VAL A 13 2.92 -17.36 6.04
N ALA A 14 3.31 -18.55 5.60
CA ALA A 14 3.72 -19.64 6.49
C ALA A 14 5.05 -19.32 7.20
N PRO A 15 5.28 -19.83 8.42
CA PRO A 15 6.55 -19.69 9.11
C PRO A 15 7.73 -20.14 8.24
N GLY A 16 8.81 -19.35 8.21
CA GLY A 16 9.99 -19.64 7.38
C GLY A 16 9.86 -19.26 5.90
N THR A 17 8.71 -18.73 5.48
CA THR A 17 8.52 -18.14 4.14
C THR A 17 8.38 -16.62 4.22
N THR A 18 8.64 -15.95 3.12
CA THR A 18 8.39 -14.52 2.90
C THR A 18 7.48 -14.34 1.69
N VAL A 19 7.05 -13.10 1.46
CA VAL A 19 6.25 -12.71 0.31
C VAL A 19 6.97 -11.63 -0.47
N GLY A 20 7.31 -11.92 -1.72
CA GLY A 20 7.65 -10.88 -2.70
C GLY A 20 6.37 -10.30 -3.28
N ALA A 21 6.26 -8.98 -3.35
CA ALA A 21 5.15 -8.29 -3.99
C ALA A 21 5.63 -7.56 -5.25
N ALA A 22 4.75 -7.45 -6.24
CA ALA A 22 5.02 -6.77 -7.48
C ALA A 22 3.82 -5.97 -7.99
N VAL A 23 4.10 -4.83 -8.62
CA VAL A 23 3.10 -4.00 -9.28
C VAL A 23 3.59 -3.64 -10.67
N LEU A 24 2.86 -4.08 -11.70
CA LEU A 24 3.01 -3.66 -13.08
C LEU A 24 2.03 -2.54 -13.39
N TYR A 25 2.55 -1.36 -13.75
CA TYR A 25 1.75 -0.21 -14.12
C TYR A 25 1.37 -0.26 -15.60
N LEU A 26 0.07 -0.28 -15.87
CA LEU A 26 -0.54 -0.23 -17.21
C LEU A 26 -1.44 1.01 -17.36
N CYS A 27 -1.17 2.06 -16.60
CA CYS A 27 -1.77 3.37 -16.81
C CYS A 27 -0.91 4.20 -17.77
N LEU A 28 -1.58 4.93 -18.66
CA LEU A 28 -0.93 5.87 -19.58
C LEU A 28 -0.67 7.22 -18.92
N ASP A 29 -1.58 7.69 -18.06
CA ASP A 29 -1.37 8.89 -17.24
C ASP A 29 -0.42 8.57 -16.06
N PRO A 30 0.80 9.13 -16.02
CA PRO A 30 1.70 8.99 -14.88
C PRO A 30 1.12 9.60 -13.59
N GLY A 31 0.21 10.57 -13.73
CA GLY A 31 -0.57 11.17 -12.64
C GLY A 31 -1.59 10.23 -12.01
N GLY A 32 -1.82 9.05 -12.61
CA GLY A 32 -2.66 7.98 -12.06
C GLY A 32 -2.10 7.30 -10.81
N GLY A 33 -0.90 7.67 -10.38
CA GLY A 33 -0.37 7.34 -9.05
C GLY A 33 0.49 6.08 -9.00
N GLY A 34 1.66 6.21 -8.37
CA GLY A 34 2.67 5.17 -8.23
C GLY A 34 2.49 4.30 -6.99
N THR A 35 3.62 3.96 -6.36
CA THR A 35 3.66 3.28 -5.06
C THR A 35 4.51 4.10 -4.09
N VAL A 36 4.00 4.30 -2.88
CA VAL A 36 4.69 4.97 -1.78
C VAL A 36 4.96 3.94 -0.67
N PHE A 37 6.13 4.05 -0.05
CA PHE A 37 6.63 3.15 0.98
C PHE A 37 6.81 3.89 2.31
N PHE A 38 6.55 3.19 3.40
CA PHE A 38 6.55 3.75 4.75
C PHE A 38 7.35 2.89 5.74
N SER A 39 7.84 3.56 6.79
CA SER A 39 8.28 2.94 8.04
C SER A 39 7.30 3.34 9.14
N PRO A 40 6.93 2.43 10.06
CA PRO A 40 6.15 2.80 11.24
C PRO A 40 6.95 3.74 12.15
N VAL A 41 6.21 4.51 12.95
CA VAL A 41 6.70 5.36 14.03
C VAL A 41 6.15 4.81 15.34
N GLY A 42 6.98 4.78 16.39
CA GLY A 42 6.60 4.22 17.69
C GLY A 42 6.95 2.75 17.85
N SER A 43 6.24 2.05 18.73
CA SER A 43 6.51 0.64 19.03
C SER A 43 5.90 -0.31 18.00
N ALA A 44 6.46 -1.52 17.94
CA ALA A 44 5.92 -2.59 17.11
C ALA A 44 4.50 -2.98 17.57
N GLU A 45 4.25 -3.02 18.88
CA GLU A 45 2.94 -3.37 19.43
C GLU A 45 1.85 -2.37 19.03
N GLU A 46 2.12 -1.07 19.16
CA GLU A 46 1.19 -0.01 18.71
C GLU A 46 0.90 -0.11 17.20
N THR A 47 1.94 -0.43 16.41
CA THR A 47 1.80 -0.62 14.96
C THR A 47 0.90 -1.81 14.64
N GLU A 48 1.08 -2.95 15.31
CA GLU A 48 0.26 -4.15 15.08
C GLU A 48 -1.20 -3.92 15.51
N ILE A 49 -1.45 -3.23 16.63
CA ILE A 49 -2.80 -2.83 17.06
C ILE A 49 -3.46 -1.99 15.97
N LEU A 50 -2.77 -0.97 15.46
CA LEU A 50 -3.29 -0.10 14.40
C LEU A 50 -3.61 -0.88 13.12
N VAL A 51 -2.73 -1.79 12.70
CA VAL A 51 -2.93 -2.62 11.50
C VAL A 51 -4.11 -3.56 11.66
N ASN A 52 -4.27 -4.17 12.83
CA ASN A 52 -5.43 -5.00 13.15
C ASN A 52 -6.72 -4.18 13.09
N ASP A 53 -6.75 -3.02 13.76
CA ASP A 53 -7.90 -2.12 13.75
C ASP A 53 -8.26 -1.63 12.35
N ALA A 54 -7.27 -1.39 11.48
CA ALA A 54 -7.51 -0.99 10.08
C ALA A 54 -8.23 -2.07 9.26
N SER A 55 -8.11 -3.33 9.70
CA SER A 55 -8.73 -4.52 9.09
C SER A 55 -10.09 -4.83 9.71
N GLU A 56 -10.21 -4.78 11.03
CA GLU A 56 -11.41 -5.17 11.78
C GLU A 56 -12.46 -4.06 11.92
N LEU A 57 -12.05 -2.80 12.07
CA LEU A 57 -12.99 -1.69 12.28
C LEU A 57 -13.59 -1.19 10.97
N SER A 58 -14.83 -0.70 11.06
CA SER A 58 -15.44 0.06 9.98
C SER A 58 -14.61 1.32 9.69
N PRO A 59 -14.63 1.83 8.44
CA PRO A 59 -13.88 3.03 8.07
C PRO A 59 -14.13 4.22 9.00
N ASP A 60 -15.38 4.45 9.40
CA ASP A 60 -15.80 5.59 10.22
C ASP A 60 -15.30 5.45 11.65
N VAL A 61 -15.45 4.26 12.26
CA VAL A 61 -14.98 4.00 13.63
C VAL A 61 -13.46 4.12 13.71
N PHE A 62 -12.74 3.58 12.72
CA PHE A 62 -11.29 3.76 12.65
C PHE A 62 -10.92 5.23 12.52
N GLY A 63 -11.57 5.97 11.62
CA GLY A 63 -11.28 7.37 11.35
C GLY A 63 -11.45 8.22 12.61
N GLN A 64 -12.49 7.97 13.40
CA GLN A 64 -12.71 8.62 14.68
C GLN A 64 -11.65 8.25 15.72
N LYS A 65 -11.31 6.95 15.85
CA LYS A 65 -10.33 6.48 16.84
C LYS A 65 -8.93 7.04 16.61
N TYR A 66 -8.50 7.13 15.35
CA TYR A 66 -7.13 7.51 14.97
C TYR A 66 -7.04 8.91 14.35
N HIS A 67 -8.12 9.69 14.38
CA HIS A 67 -8.22 11.00 13.70
C HIS A 67 -7.75 10.96 12.25
N TRP A 68 -8.13 9.89 11.53
CA TRP A 68 -7.61 9.58 10.20
C TRP A 68 -8.71 9.63 9.14
N GLU A 69 -8.72 10.73 8.38
CA GLU A 69 -9.67 10.98 7.30
C GLU A 69 -9.61 9.92 6.17
N PRO A 70 -10.73 9.66 5.47
CA PRO A 70 -10.84 8.61 4.46
C PRO A 70 -10.20 9.02 3.12
N HIS A 71 -8.87 9.01 3.03
CA HIS A 71 -8.09 9.32 1.82
C HIS A 71 -7.02 8.26 1.54
N TYR A 72 -6.50 8.23 0.32
CA TYR A 72 -5.30 7.45 -0.01
C TYR A 72 -4.11 8.01 0.76
N MET A 73 -3.44 7.17 1.54
CA MET A 73 -2.25 7.59 2.27
C MET A 73 -1.10 7.83 1.28
N THR A 74 -0.70 9.10 1.12
CA THR A 74 0.43 9.50 0.25
C THR A 74 1.53 10.24 1.01
N GLN A 75 1.27 10.63 2.26
CA GLN A 75 2.16 11.41 3.12
C GLN A 75 2.41 10.73 4.46
N SER A 76 3.46 11.17 5.16
CA SER A 76 3.70 10.79 6.55
C SER A 76 2.57 11.29 7.45
N ASN A 77 2.37 10.62 8.58
CA ASN A 77 1.50 11.04 9.66
C ASN A 77 2.12 10.61 11.01
N ASP A 78 1.34 10.69 12.08
CA ASP A 78 1.82 10.37 13.43
C ASP A 78 2.24 8.89 13.60
N TYR A 79 1.78 8.02 12.71
CA TYR A 79 1.98 6.57 12.80
C TYR A 79 3.01 6.04 11.80
N PHE A 80 3.23 6.74 10.70
CA PHE A 80 4.10 6.27 9.61
C PHE A 80 4.87 7.41 8.96
N LYS A 81 6.13 7.14 8.65
CA LYS A 81 7.02 8.03 7.89
C LYS A 81 7.21 7.51 6.48
N VAL A 82 7.06 8.36 5.47
CA VAL A 82 7.42 8.03 4.10
C VAL A 82 8.93 7.80 3.99
N ILE A 83 9.32 6.70 3.38
CA ILE A 83 10.72 6.31 3.16
C ILE A 83 11.10 6.19 1.67
N GLY A 84 10.13 6.21 0.75
CA GLY A 84 10.41 6.15 -0.67
C GLY A 84 9.14 6.21 -1.52
N ARG A 85 9.33 6.56 -2.80
CA ARG A 85 8.26 6.61 -3.81
C ARG A 85 8.78 6.13 -5.14
N ILE A 86 7.96 5.38 -5.86
CA ILE A 86 8.19 5.03 -7.26
C ILE A 86 7.00 5.56 -8.05
N PRO A 87 7.19 6.53 -8.97
CA PRO A 87 6.11 6.99 -9.83
C PRO A 87 5.69 5.89 -10.79
N ALA A 88 4.41 5.84 -11.13
CA ALA A 88 3.91 4.97 -12.18
C ALA A 88 4.56 5.33 -13.53
N ARG A 89 4.85 4.31 -14.34
CA ARG A 89 5.26 4.47 -15.72
C ARG A 89 4.71 3.30 -16.51
N TRP A 90 4.14 3.56 -17.69
CA TRP A 90 3.67 2.51 -18.59
C TRP A 90 4.72 1.39 -18.73
N ASN A 91 4.26 0.15 -18.56
CA ASN A 91 5.04 -1.07 -18.69
C ASN A 91 6.27 -1.13 -17.75
N ARG A 92 6.23 -0.42 -16.61
CA ARG A 92 7.17 -0.60 -15.50
C ARG A 92 6.56 -1.59 -14.52
N ILE A 93 7.34 -2.62 -14.18
CA ILE A 93 7.09 -3.46 -13.02
C ILE A 93 8.05 -3.07 -11.90
N ILE A 94 7.56 -3.02 -10.67
CA ILE A 94 8.38 -3.00 -9.45
C ILE A 94 8.22 -4.30 -8.68
N PHE A 95 9.28 -4.68 -7.97
CA PHE A 95 9.28 -5.77 -7.00
C PHE A 95 9.77 -5.23 -5.66
N TYR A 96 9.15 -5.67 -4.57
CA TYR A 96 9.51 -5.27 -3.21
C TYR A 96 9.19 -6.37 -2.20
N ASP A 97 9.79 -6.28 -1.02
CA ASP A 97 9.43 -7.11 0.14
C ASP A 97 7.98 -6.80 0.54
N GLY A 98 7.07 -7.76 0.45
CA GLY A 98 5.66 -7.54 0.81
C GLY A 98 5.43 -7.33 2.31
N GLY A 99 6.46 -7.51 3.15
CA GLY A 99 6.50 -7.07 4.55
C GLY A 99 6.72 -5.57 4.73
N ILE A 100 7.05 -4.81 3.68
CA ILE A 100 7.16 -3.35 3.76
C ILE A 100 5.78 -2.69 3.76
N PHE A 101 5.60 -1.64 4.56
CA PHE A 101 4.37 -0.85 4.51
C PHE A 101 4.33 -0.04 3.21
N HIS A 102 3.24 -0.17 2.47
CA HIS A 102 3.06 0.54 1.20
C HIS A 102 1.59 0.84 0.91
N SER A 103 1.36 1.83 0.05
CA SER A 103 0.05 2.16 -0.51
C SER A 103 0.21 2.67 -1.95
N SER A 104 -0.92 2.76 -2.65
CA SER A 104 -0.96 3.45 -3.94
C SER A 104 -0.75 4.95 -3.72
N ASP A 105 0.20 5.54 -4.45
CA ASP A 105 0.52 6.98 -4.38
C ASP A 105 -0.44 7.80 -5.24
N ILE A 106 -1.73 7.72 -4.93
CA ILE A 106 -2.81 8.36 -5.70
C ILE A 106 -3.08 9.75 -5.13
N THR A 107 -2.60 10.78 -5.83
CA THR A 107 -2.79 12.20 -5.46
C THR A 107 -4.01 12.83 -6.12
N SER A 108 -4.56 12.19 -7.15
CA SER A 108 -5.71 12.65 -7.95
C SER A 108 -6.79 11.56 -8.05
N PRO A 109 -7.48 11.23 -6.94
CA PRO A 109 -8.48 10.16 -6.91
C PRO A 109 -9.65 10.39 -7.89
N GLU A 110 -9.95 11.64 -8.24
CA GLU A 110 -10.97 12.02 -9.22
C GLU A 110 -10.69 11.48 -10.63
N LYS A 111 -9.43 11.15 -10.95
CA LYS A 111 -9.03 10.58 -12.24
C LYS A 111 -9.26 9.08 -12.36
N LEU A 112 -9.61 8.40 -11.26
CA LEU A 112 -9.78 6.95 -11.27
C LEU A 112 -11.04 6.48 -12.02
N ASP A 113 -12.05 7.35 -12.15
CA ASP A 113 -13.39 7.02 -12.65
C ASP A 113 -13.86 8.00 -13.75
N LEU A 114 -12.92 8.52 -14.55
CA LEU A 114 -13.27 9.43 -15.65
C LEU A 114 -13.93 8.66 -16.82
N PRO A 115 -15.13 9.06 -17.28
CA PRO A 115 -15.81 8.38 -18.36
C PRO A 115 -14.99 8.37 -19.66
N GLY A 116 -14.74 7.18 -20.20
CA GLY A 116 -14.03 7.01 -21.47
C GLY A 116 -12.50 7.05 -21.37
N GLU A 117 -11.93 7.23 -20.17
CA GLU A 117 -10.49 7.14 -19.94
C GLU A 117 -10.10 5.78 -19.35
N LEU A 118 -8.95 5.25 -19.77
CA LEU A 118 -8.28 4.19 -19.05
C LEU A 118 -7.69 4.80 -17.76
N GLY A 119 -8.42 4.66 -16.66
CA GLY A 119 -7.97 5.08 -15.32
C GLY A 119 -6.71 4.32 -14.86
N ARG A 120 -6.55 4.16 -13.54
CA ARG A 120 -5.36 3.48 -12.99
C ARG A 120 -5.45 1.96 -13.14
N LEU A 121 -4.95 1.42 -14.26
CA LEU A 121 -4.80 -0.03 -14.44
C LEU A 121 -3.45 -0.53 -13.93
N THR A 122 -3.47 -1.53 -13.05
CA THR A 122 -2.27 -2.23 -12.57
C THR A 122 -2.49 -3.73 -12.49
N ILE A 123 -1.45 -4.52 -12.73
CA ILE A 123 -1.43 -5.96 -12.39
C ILE A 123 -0.56 -6.13 -11.14
N ASN A 124 -1.13 -6.72 -10.10
CA ASN A 124 -0.43 -7.00 -8.85
C ASN A 124 -0.05 -8.49 -8.81
N GLY A 125 1.17 -8.79 -8.36
CA GLY A 125 1.68 -10.15 -8.20
C GLY A 125 2.20 -10.36 -6.79
N PHE A 126 1.90 -11.53 -6.21
CA PHE A 126 2.39 -11.92 -4.89
C PHE A 126 3.00 -13.31 -4.98
N PHE A 127 4.21 -13.45 -4.45
CA PHE A 127 5.02 -14.66 -4.58
C PHE A 127 5.45 -15.11 -3.19
N THR A 128 4.96 -16.26 -2.72
CA THR A 128 5.50 -16.89 -1.52
C THR A 128 6.83 -17.54 -1.85
N CYS A 129 7.89 -17.18 -1.13
CA CYS A 129 9.25 -17.62 -1.39
C CYS A 129 10.05 -17.82 -0.10
N THR A 130 11.23 -18.42 -0.21
CA THR A 130 12.22 -18.50 0.88
C THR A 130 13.16 -17.30 0.84
N LEU A 131 13.69 -16.88 1.99
CA LEU A 131 14.67 -15.78 2.07
C LEU A 131 15.98 -16.07 1.32
N LYS A 132 16.29 -17.35 1.12
CA LYS A 132 17.48 -17.79 0.39
C LYS A 132 17.05 -18.40 -0.93
N ALA A 133 17.67 -17.93 -2.02
CA ALA A 133 17.70 -18.67 -3.27
C ALA A 133 18.63 -19.88 -3.07
N THR A 134 18.13 -21.07 -3.40
CA THR A 134 18.89 -22.32 -3.42
C THR A 134 19.23 -22.70 -4.84
#